data_AF-A0A1H4WYU3-F1
#
_entry.id   AF-A0A1H4WYU3-F1
#
_cell.length_a   1.000
_cell.length_b   1.000
_cell.length_c   1.000
_cell.angle_alpha   90.00
_cell.angle_beta   90.00
_cell.angle_gamma   90.00
#
_symmetry.space_group_name_H-M   'P 1'
#
loop_
_entity.id
_entity.type
_entity.pdbx_description
1 polymer ?
#
loop_
_entity_poly.entity_id
_entity_poly.type
_entity_poly.pdbx_seq_one_letter_code
_entity_poly.pdbx_strand_id
1 'polypeptide(L)' 'MSNFRIERDSMGELQVPEQALYGAQTQRAVDNFPISGQRMPAAFIRALILAKAAACGFRSTVTGRFG' A
#
# COMPACT_ATOMS: atom_id res chain seq x y z
N MET A 1 13.23 8.00 19.26
CA MET A 1 14.08 7.93 18.05
C MET A 1 13.38 6.99 17.10
N SER A 2 12.97 7.46 15.93
CA SER A 2 12.36 6.60 14.91
C SER A 2 13.44 5.70 14.33
N ASN A 3 13.36 4.39 14.56
CA ASN A 3 14.21 3.45 13.84
C ASN A 3 13.82 3.45 12.36
N PHE A 4 14.82 3.32 11.50
CA PHE A 4 14.65 3.18 10.05
C PHE A 4 15.29 1.85 9.62
N ARG A 5 14.65 1.16 8.69
CA ARG A 5 15.22 0.03 7.96
C ARG A 5 15.68 0.49 6.59
N ILE A 6 16.81 -0.03 6.12
CA ILE A 6 17.31 0.25 4.78
C ILE A 6 16.66 -0.76 3.83
N GLU A 7 15.90 -0.27 2.86
CA GLU A 7 15.34 -1.08 1.79
C GLU A 7 16.00 -0.71 0.45
N ARG A 8 16.20 -1.72 -0.40
CA ARG A 8 16.78 -1.53 -1.73
C ARG A 8 15.71 -1.75 -2.79
N ASP A 9 15.52 -0.75 -3.64
CA ASP A 9 14.76 -0.88 -4.89
C ASP A 9 15.70 -0.84 -6.10
N SER A 10 15.15 -0.96 -7.32
CA SER A 10 15.93 -0.92 -8.57
C SER A 10 16.66 0.41 -8.80
N MET A 11 16.32 1.47 -8.07
CA MET A 11 16.89 2.80 -8.16
C MET A 11 17.82 3.13 -6.97
N GLY A 12 18.13 2.17 -6.08
CA GLY A 12 19.08 2.34 -4.98
C GLY A 12 18.54 1.98 -3.61
N GLU A 13 19.27 2.40 -2.57
CA GLU A 13 18.91 2.18 -1.17
C GLU A 13 18.17 3.38 -0.59
N LEU A 14 17.16 3.12 0.24
CA LEU A 14 16.30 4.12 0.85
C LEU A 14 15.97 3.76 2.29
N GLN A 15 15.93 4.77 3.16
CA GLN A 15 15.56 4.60 4.56
C GLN A 15 14.04 4.64 4.70
N VAL A 16 13.45 3.55 5.18
CA VAL A 16 12.02 3.42 5.43
C VAL A 16 11.80 3.35 6.95
N PRO A 17 10.87 4.11 7.54
CA PRO A 17 10.57 4.02 8.96
C PRO A 17 10.19 2.59 9.35
N GLU A 18 10.73 2.05 10.45
CA GLU A 18 10.50 0.65 10.84
C GLU A 18 9.02 0.36 11.13
N GLN A 19 8.31 1.37 11.65
CA GLN A 19 6.87 1.35 11.93
C GLN A 19 5.97 1.47 10.68
N ALA A 20 6.54 1.73 9.50
CA ALA A 20 5.77 1.85 8.27
C ALA A 20 5.40 0.47 7.71
N LEU A 21 4.13 0.29 7.37
CA LEU A 21 3.61 -0.89 6.65
C LEU A 21 3.94 -0.88 5.15
N TYR A 22 4.55 0.20 4.66
CA TYR A 22 4.95 0.38 3.27
C TYR A 22 6.47 0.19 3.11
N GLY A 23 6.95 0.00 1.89
CA GLY A 23 8.37 -0.22 1.57
C GLY A 23 9.01 0.90 0.74
N ALA A 24 10.16 0.61 0.15
CA ALA A 24 11.00 1.57 -0.58
C ALA A 24 10.27 2.31 -1.70
N GLN A 25 9.46 1.63 -2.50
CA GLN A 25 8.74 2.27 -3.62
C GLN A 25 7.77 3.35 -3.13
N THR A 26 7.05 3.09 -2.03
CA THR A 26 6.11 4.06 -1.47
C THR A 26 6.86 5.21 -0.81
N GLN A 27 7.94 4.92 -0.09
CA GLN A 27 8.77 5.97 0.52
C GLN A 27 9.37 6.89 -0.56
N ARG A 28 9.86 6.33 -1.67
CA ARG A 28 10.35 7.13 -2.81
C ARG A 28 9.25 7.96 -3.45
N ALA A 29 8.03 7.45 -3.51
CA ALA A 29 6.88 8.24 -3.99
C ALA A 29 6.55 9.40 -3.03
N VAL A 30 6.70 9.21 -1.71
CA VAL A 30 6.55 10.30 -0.73
C VAL A 30 7.62 11.37 -0.92
N ASP A 31 8.87 10.96 -1.16
CA ASP A 31 9.99 11.89 -1.35
C ASP A 31 9.89 12.62 -2.70
N ASN A 32 9.45 11.94 -3.76
CA ASN A 32 9.34 12.50 -5.12
C ASN A 32 8.06 13.31 -5.34
N PHE A 33 6.98 12.96 -4.64
CA PHE A 33 5.67 13.61 -4.76
C PHE A 33 5.22 14.10 -3.38
N PRO A 34 5.68 15.29 -2.95
CA PRO A 34 5.17 15.93 -1.76
C PRO A 34 3.73 16.41 -2.03
N ILE A 35 2.76 15.50 -1.95
CA ILE A 35 1.34 15.81 -2.10
C ILE A 35 0.96 16.68 -0.90
N SER A 36 0.44 17.89 -1.15
CA SER A 36 0.21 19.01 -0.23
C SER A 36 -0.77 18.74 0.93
N GLY A 37 -0.60 17.66 1.69
CA GLY A 37 -1.44 17.24 2.81
C GLY A 37 -2.69 16.44 2.42
N GLN A 38 -2.95 16.20 1.12
CA GLN A 38 -4.09 15.40 0.69
C GLN A 38 -3.78 13.91 0.79
N ARG A 39 -4.51 13.22 1.67
CA ARG A 39 -4.47 11.76 1.76
C ARG A 39 -5.26 11.15 0.60
N MET A 40 -4.84 9.96 0.15
CA MET A 40 -5.63 9.20 -0.81
C MET A 40 -7.06 8.98 -0.27
N PRO A 41 -8.10 9.19 -1.08
CA PRO A 41 -9.48 8.93 -0.67
C PRO A 41 -9.65 7.49 -0.21
N ALA A 42 -10.34 7.28 0.92
CA ALA A 42 -10.55 5.95 1.47
C ALA A 42 -11.27 4.99 0.49
N ALA A 43 -12.13 5.53 -0.37
CA ALA A 43 -12.79 4.77 -1.43
C ALA A 43 -11.80 4.13 -2.42
N PHE A 44 -10.74 4.86 -2.78
CA PHE A 44 -9.69 4.37 -3.69
C PHE A 44 -8.87 3.26 -3.04
N ILE A 45 -8.50 3.43 -1.77
CA ILE A 45 -7.79 2.41 -0.99
C ILE A 45 -8.62 1.12 -0.91
N ARG A 46 -9.92 1.23 -0.65
CA ARG A 46 -10.84 0.07 -0.62
C ARG A 46 -10.93 -0.62 -1.97
N ALA A 47 -11.04 0.13 -3.07
CA ALA A 47 -11.07 -0.45 -4.41
C ALA A 47 -9.78 -1.21 -4.74
N LEU A 48 -8.61 -0.68 -4.35
CA LEU A 48 -7.33 -1.36 -4.51
C LEU A 48 -7.25 -2.66 -3.70
N ILE A 49 -7.72 -2.64 -2.45
CA ILE A 49 -7.79 -3.85 -1.61
C ILE A 49 -8.68 -4.90 -2.27
N LEU A 50 -9.87 -4.52 -2.76
CA LEU A 50 -10.77 -5.43 -3.45
C LEU A 50 -10.16 -6.00 -4.73
N ALA A 51 -9.48 -5.17 -5.53
CA ALA A 51 -8.81 -5.61 -6.75
C ALA A 51 -7.69 -6.63 -6.44
N LYS A 52 -6.89 -6.38 -5.39
CA LYS A 52 -5.84 -7.31 -4.95
C LYS A 52 -6.42 -8.59 -4.35
N ALA A 53 -7.50 -8.51 -3.59
CA ALA A 53 -8.21 -9.66 -3.05
C ALA A 53 -8.75 -10.55 -4.18
N ALA A 54 -9.41 -9.95 -5.19
CA ALA A 54 -9.91 -10.67 -6.36
C ALA A 54 -8.78 -11.33 -7.15
N ALA A 55 -7.64 -10.65 -7.35
CA ALA A 55 -6.48 -11.21 -8.04
C ALA A 55 -5.85 -12.39 -7.29
N CYS A 56 -5.92 -12.42 -5.96
CA CYS A 56 -5.46 -13.52 -5.13
C CYS A 56 -6.49 -14.67 -5.04
N GLY A 57 -7.65 -14.55 -5.71
CA GLY A 57 -8.72 -15.55 -5.66
C GLY A 57 -9.57 -15.49 -4.40
N PHE A 58 -9.46 -14.42 -3.60
CA PHE A 58 -10.37 -14.19 -2.48
C PHE A 58 -11.76 -13.87 -3.03
N ARG A 59 -12.58 -14.91 -3.15
CA ARG A 59 -13.99 -14.80 -3.49
C ARG A 59 -14.73 -14.45 -2.22
N SER A 60 -15.24 -13.22 -2.11
CA SER A 60 -16.25 -12.88 -1.10
C SER A 60 -17.51 -13.68 -1.44
N THR A 61 -17.60 -14.91 -0.95
CA THR A 61 -18.77 -15.76 -1.19
C THR A 61 -19.89 -15.30 -0.28
N VAL A 62 -20.47 -14.15 -0.61
CA VAL A 62 -21.85 -13.80 -0.29
C VAL A 62 -22.58 -13.85 -1.62
N THR A 63 -22.84 -15.06 -2.07
CA THR A 63 -23.91 -15.29 -3.04
C THR A 63 -24.77 -16.35 -2.41
N GLY A 64 -25.83 -15.89 -1.75
CA GLY A 64 -26.87 -16.76 -1.25
C GLY A 64 -27.35 -17.65 -2.39
N ARG A 65 -27.12 -18.94 -2.25
CA ARG A 65 -27.79 -19.98 -3.03
C ARG A 65 -28.48 -20.89 -2.01
N PHE A 66 -29.55 -20.36 -1.44
CA PHE A 66 -30.68 -21.17 -1.00
C PHE A 66 -31.62 -21.23 -2.21
N GLY A 67 -31.77 -22.43 -2.75
CA GLY A 67 -32.49 -22.73 -3.98
C GLY A 67 -32.05 -24.08 -4.50
#